data_AF-A0A2E1M5E4-F1
#
_entry.id   AF-A0A2E1M5E4-F1
#
_cell.length_a   1.000
_cell.length_b   1.000
_cell.length_c   1.000
_cell.angle_alpha   90.00
_cell.angle_beta   90.00
_cell.angle_gamma   90.00
#
_symmetry.space_group_name_H-M   'P 1'
#
loop_
_entity.id
_entity.type
_entity.pdbx_description
1 polymer ?
#
loop_
_entity_poly.entity_id
_entity_poly.type
_entity_poly.pdbx_seq_one_letter_code
_entity_poly.pdbx_strand_id
1 'polypeptide(L)'
;MVKRFERANEGQDVIRQILTDCLPSRIPADTVKEIRIRGRIVQLVVPDHAFKFHVDRWVRGEGLDILRKNAQRSISAVKVISR
;
A
#
# COMPACT_ATOMS: atom_id res chain seq x y z
N MET A 1 -26.20 -6.16 14.17
CA MET A 1 -25.80 -5.07 13.25
C MET A 1 -24.29 -4.93 13.33
N VAL A 2 -23.62 -5.10 12.18
CA VAL A 2 -22.20 -5.45 12.05
C VAL A 2 -21.30 -4.20 12.23
N LYS A 3 -20.92 -3.86 13.47
CA LYS A 3 -20.01 -2.72 13.79
C LYS A 3 -18.55 -3.14 14.04
N ARG A 4 -18.12 -4.30 13.53
CA ARG A 4 -16.76 -4.83 13.79
C ARG A 4 -15.77 -4.65 12.63
N PHE A 5 -16.25 -4.30 11.43
CA PHE A 5 -15.41 -4.14 10.24
C PHE A 5 -15.00 -2.69 9.93
N GLU A 6 -15.61 -1.68 10.56
CA GLU A 6 -15.30 -0.28 10.27
C GLU A 6 -13.86 0.12 10.63
N ARG A 7 -13.28 -0.48 11.69
CA ARG A 7 -11.89 -0.20 12.09
C ARG A 7 -10.82 -0.85 11.19
N ALA A 8 -11.17 -1.89 10.43
CA ALA A 8 -10.19 -2.60 9.59
C ALA A 8 -9.86 -1.82 8.30
N ASN A 9 -10.79 -0.99 7.84
CA ASN A 9 -10.64 -0.14 6.65
C ASN A 9 -10.06 1.25 6.97
N GLU A 10 -9.79 1.55 8.24
CA GLU A 10 -9.46 2.91 8.70
C GLU A 10 -8.14 3.41 8.07
N GLY A 11 -8.30 4.25 7.05
CA GLY A 11 -7.23 4.84 6.26
C GLY A 11 -6.65 3.93 5.18
N GLN A 12 -7.29 2.80 4.82
CA GLN A 12 -6.96 2.08 3.59
C GLN A 12 -7.24 2.93 2.36
N ASP A 13 -8.38 3.63 2.34
CA ASP A 13 -8.74 4.55 1.25
C ASP A 13 -7.75 5.71 1.13
N VAL A 14 -7.25 6.24 2.26
CA VAL A 14 -6.21 7.28 2.26
C VAL A 14 -4.92 6.76 1.62
N ILE A 15 -4.48 5.56 1.99
CA ILE A 15 -3.29 4.96 1.37
C ILE A 15 -3.55 4.68 -0.11
N ARG A 16 -4.74 4.19 -0.48
CA ARG A 16 -5.12 3.95 -1.87
C ARG A 16 -5.05 5.23 -2.69
N GLN A 17 -5.60 6.32 -2.17
CA GLN A 17 -5.55 7.62 -2.83
C GLN A 17 -4.10 8.12 -3.00
N ILE A 18 -3.29 8.05 -1.94
CA ILE A 18 -1.86 8.40 -2.01
C ILE A 18 -1.14 7.57 -3.07
N LEU A 19 -1.43 6.26 -3.14
CA LEU A 19 -0.85 5.38 -4.16
C LEU A 19 -1.34 5.78 -5.56
N THR A 20 -2.61 6.08 -5.75
CA THR A 20 -3.14 6.54 -7.05
C THR A 20 -2.48 7.84 -7.49
N ASP A 21 -2.24 8.79 -6.58
CA ASP A 21 -1.66 10.10 -6.91
C ASP A 21 -0.14 10.06 -7.09
N CYS A 22 0.54 9.14 -6.38
CA CYS A 22 1.99 9.15 -6.27
C CYS A 22 2.70 7.92 -6.87
N LEU A 23 1.96 6.91 -7.33
CA LEU A 23 2.58 5.78 -8.01
C LEU A 23 3.18 6.24 -9.35
N PRO A 24 4.41 5.82 -9.67
CA PRO A 24 5.01 6.12 -10.95
C PRO A 24 4.13 5.56 -12.07
N SER A 25 4.01 6.28 -13.19
CA SER A 25 3.18 5.87 -14.35
C SER A 25 3.50 4.47 -14.89
N ARG A 26 4.73 3.97 -14.63
CA ARG A 26 5.18 2.61 -14.97
C ARG A 26 4.60 1.49 -14.07
N ILE A 27 3.97 1.84 -12.94
CA ILE A 27 3.30 0.91 -12.02
C ILE A 27 1.80 1.21 -12.10
N PRO A 28 1.00 0.38 -12.76
CA PRO A 28 -0.45 0.56 -12.80
C PRO A 28 -1.03 0.65 -11.38
N ALA A 29 -1.99 1.54 -11.12
CA ALA A 29 -2.61 1.67 -9.80
C ALA A 29 -3.29 0.34 -9.35
N ASP A 30 -3.83 -0.42 -10.30
CA ASP A 30 -4.43 -1.74 -10.09
C ASP A 30 -3.43 -2.84 -9.70
N THR A 31 -2.14 -2.53 -9.65
CA THR A 31 -1.09 -3.46 -9.22
C THR A 31 -1.21 -3.79 -7.74
N VAL A 32 -1.65 -2.83 -6.92
CA VAL A 32 -1.88 -3.07 -5.48
C VAL A 32 -3.29 -3.63 -5.30
N LYS A 33 -3.39 -4.94 -5.09
CA LYS A 33 -4.67 -5.65 -4.92
C LYS A 33 -5.26 -5.48 -3.54
N GLU A 34 -4.42 -5.41 -2.51
CA GLU A 34 -4.86 -5.26 -1.12
C GLU A 34 -3.91 -4.35 -0.37
N ILE A 35 -4.44 -3.55 0.55
CA ILE A 35 -3.67 -2.71 1.46
C ILE A 35 -4.00 -3.17 2.87
N ARG A 36 -3.02 -3.73 3.58
CA ARG A 36 -3.19 -4.14 4.97
C ARG A 36 -2.57 -3.10 5.88
N ILE A 37 -3.33 -2.62 6.86
CA ILE A 37 -2.86 -1.62 7.82
C ILE A 37 -2.85 -2.24 9.21
N ARG A 38 -1.70 -2.15 9.88
CA ARG A 38 -1.50 -2.61 11.26
C ARG A 38 -0.87 -1.47 12.05
N GLY A 39 -1.70 -0.65 12.67
CA GLY A 39 -1.24 0.57 13.36
C GLY A 39 -0.61 1.56 12.38
N ARG A 40 0.68 1.86 12.56
CA ARG A 40 1.45 2.75 11.66
C ARG A 40 2.04 2.02 10.44
N ILE A 41 1.92 0.70 10.40
CA ILE A 41 2.53 -0.14 9.37
C ILE A 41 1.53 -0.41 8.24
N VAL A 42 1.97 -0.16 7.02
CA VAL A 42 1.26 -0.50 5.78
C VAL A 42 1.96 -1.68 5.11
N GLN A 43 1.18 -2.65 4.65
CA GLN A 43 1.63 -3.72 3.76
C GLN A 43 0.85 -3.63 2.45
N LEU A 44 1.57 -3.61 1.34
CA LEU A 44 0.97 -3.61 0.00
C LEU A 44 0.97 -5.05 -0.53
N VAL A 45 -0.17 -5.52 -1.02
CA VAL A 45 -0.29 -6.84 -1.62
C VAL A 45 -0.41 -6.70 -3.13
N VAL A 46 0.46 -7.40 -3.86
CA VAL A 46 0.58 -7.34 -5.33
C VAL A 46 0.38 -8.74 -5.94
N PRO A 47 0.00 -8.86 -7.22
CA PRO A 47 -0.41 -10.14 -7.79
C PRO A 47 0.76 -11.09 -8.06
N ASP A 48 1.98 -10.58 -8.34
CA ASP A 48 3.14 -11.39 -8.66
C ASP A 48 4.48 -10.72 -8.28
N HIS A 49 5.57 -11.48 -8.45
CA HIS A 49 6.91 -11.07 -8.08
C HIS A 49 7.50 -9.97 -8.99
N ALA A 50 7.08 -9.87 -10.25
CA ALA A 50 7.55 -8.81 -11.15
C ALA A 50 7.05 -7.46 -10.63
N PHE A 51 5.77 -7.38 -10.30
CA PHE A 51 5.21 -6.17 -9.68
C PHE A 51 5.78 -5.92 -8.28
N LYS A 52 6.00 -6.98 -7.48
CA LYS A 52 6.65 -6.85 -6.17
C LYS A 52 7.98 -6.12 -6.31
N PHE A 53 8.81 -6.48 -7.29
CA PHE A 53 10.10 -5.83 -7.54
C PHE A 53 9.94 -4.33 -7.83
N HIS A 54 9.02 -3.96 -8.74
CA HIS A 54 8.79 -2.56 -9.09
C HIS A 54 8.26 -1.72 -7.92
N VAL A 55 7.29 -2.27 -7.17
CA VAL A 55 6.72 -1.61 -6.01
C VAL A 55 7.76 -1.51 -4.89
N ASP A 56 8.51 -2.57 -4.56
CA ASP A 56 9.60 -2.52 -3.56
C ASP A 56 10.62 -1.42 -3.90
N ARG A 57 11.02 -1.34 -5.18
CA ARG A 57 11.98 -0.33 -5.63
C ARG A 57 11.44 1.08 -5.44
N TRP A 58 10.17 1.31 -5.76
CA TRP A 58 9.50 2.59 -5.52
C TRP A 58 9.37 2.92 -4.03
N VAL A 59 8.93 1.96 -3.21
CA VAL A 59 8.80 2.13 -1.76
C VAL A 59 10.13 2.55 -1.12
N ARG A 60 11.24 1.93 -1.53
CA ARG A 60 12.58 2.27 -1.03
C ARG A 60 13.11 3.61 -1.55
N GLY A 61 12.71 4.03 -2.75
CA GLY A 61 13.19 5.27 -3.36
C GLY A 61 12.44 6.51 -2.89
N GLU A 62 11.12 6.43 -2.76
CA GLU A 62 10.26 7.60 -2.49
C GLU A 62 8.98 7.24 -1.72
N GLY A 63 8.44 6.02 -1.90
CA GLY A 63 7.13 5.66 -1.35
C GLY A 63 7.07 5.68 0.18
N LEU A 64 8.18 5.40 0.87
CA LEU A 64 8.28 5.53 2.33
C LEU A 64 8.05 6.98 2.79
N ASP A 65 8.74 7.93 2.17
CA ASP A 65 8.65 9.35 2.50
C ASP A 65 7.27 9.93 2.17
N ILE A 66 6.72 9.54 1.02
CA ILE A 66 5.38 9.95 0.60
C ILE A 66 4.33 9.51 1.64
N LEU A 67 4.39 8.27 2.12
CA LEU A 67 3.42 7.77 3.10
C LEU A 67 3.65 8.33 4.50
N ARG A 68 4.90 8.61 4.88
CA ARG A 68 5.20 9.31 6.13
C ARG A 68 4.64 10.73 6.12
N LYS A 69 4.83 11.47 5.02
CA LYS A 69 4.36 12.85 4.87
C LYS A 69 2.84 12.96 4.82
N ASN A 70 2.18 12.10 4.05
CA ASN A 70 0.74 12.22 3.79
C ASN A 70 -0.14 11.45 4.79
N ALA A 71 0.37 10.39 5.43
CA ALA A 71 -0.45 9.52 6.28
C ALA A 71 0.18 9.20 7.65
N GLN A 72 1.35 9.77 7.99
CA GLN A 72 2.11 9.46 9.20
C GLN A 72 2.33 7.94 9.39
N ARG A 73 2.43 7.21 8.27
CA ARG A 73 2.51 5.76 8.21
C ARG A 73 3.76 5.33 7.45
N SER A 74 4.20 4.09 7.69
CA SER A 74 5.40 3.52 7.08
C SER A 74 5.04 2.23 6.34
N ILE A 75 5.57 2.03 5.13
CA ILE A 75 5.50 0.72 4.49
C ILE A 75 6.52 -0.19 5.15
N SER A 76 6.06 -1.35 5.65
CA SER A 76 6.95 -2.38 6.18
C SER A 76 7.26 -3.47 5.17
N ALA A 77 6.32 -3.77 4.26
CA ALA A 77 6.49 -4.86 3.31
C ALA A 77 5.60 -4.71 2.07
N VAL A 78 6.10 -5.20 0.94
CA VAL A 78 5.31 -5.56 -0.24
C VAL A 78 5.23 -7.08 -0.28
N LYS A 79 4.02 -7.63 -0.29
CA LYS A 79 3.76 -9.08 -0.33
C LYS A 79 3.10 -9.46 -1.65
N VAL A 80 3.45 -10.62 -2.17
CA VAL A 80 2.71 -11.23 -3.28
C VAL A 80 1.48 -11.92 -2.71
N ILE A 81 0.36 -11.94 -3.43
CA ILE A 81 -0.75 -12.83 -3.13
C ILE A 81 -0.22 -14.27 -3.23
N SER A 82 0.14 -14.86 -2.09
CA SER A 82 0.36 -16.29 -2.03
C SER A 82 -1.03 -16.93 -2.06
N ARG A 83 -1.29 -17.73 -3.09
CA ARG A 83 -2.36 -18.72 -3.04
C ARG A 83 -2.08 -19.72 -1.93
#